data_AF-S6A276-F1
#
_entry.id   AF-S6A276-F1
#
_cell.length_a   1.000
_cell.length_b   1.000
_cell.length_c   1.000
_cell.angle_alpha   90.00
_cell.angle_beta   90.00
_cell.angle_gamma   90.00
#
_symmetry.space_group_name_H-M   'P 1'
#
loop_
_entity.id
_entity.type
_entity.pdbx_description
1 polymer ?
#
loop_
_entity_poly.entity_id
_entity_poly.type
_entity_poly.pdbx_seq_one_letter_code
_entity_poly.pdbx_strand_id
1 'polypeptide(L)'
;MERMMFPDYLDGAKVKFYTKKDNFGIVDYNGGEKMININYLAICKYDNTQGYYLFFCDEKFTTVGDYLFDSIEECKETAEKSKKNITWIEKTHHKAEFSFEEIKMLLLKSIGEYNCEAELSLYFENNPYEYMIIIYKDHCSFQRCGAKEIQSGERVFNTLDELYKAKQVDDIVLARDWDKINAFDCMDFELLGFWK
;
A
#
# COMPACT_ATOMS: atom_id res chain seq x y z
N MET A 1 17.20 -2.39 15.09
CA MET A 1 15.93 -2.97 15.56
C MET A 1 14.93 -2.80 14.44
N GLU A 2 14.59 -3.89 13.76
CA GLU A 2 13.51 -3.89 12.78
C GLU A 2 12.22 -3.54 13.54
N ARG A 3 11.61 -2.40 13.20
CA ARG A 3 10.25 -2.12 13.65
C ARG A 3 9.36 -3.11 12.90
N MET A 4 9.01 -4.22 13.54
CA MET A 4 8.08 -5.17 12.96
C MET A 4 6.73 -4.44 12.79
N MET A 5 6.46 -4.00 11.55
CA MET A 5 5.23 -3.32 11.19
C MET A 5 4.14 -4.37 11.02
N PHE A 6 2.95 -4.11 11.58
CA PHE A 6 1.82 -5.00 11.38
C PHE A 6 1.47 -5.08 9.89
N PRO A 7 1.18 -6.25 9.30
CA PRO A 7 0.91 -6.38 7.87
C PRO A 7 -0.22 -5.46 7.37
N ASP A 8 -0.15 -5.04 6.10
CA ASP A 8 -1.24 -4.28 5.45
C ASP A 8 -2.39 -5.18 5.03
N TYR A 9 -2.09 -6.46 4.80
CA TYR A 9 -3.03 -7.50 4.39
C TYR A 9 -2.82 -8.78 5.20
N LEU A 10 -3.92 -9.43 5.55
CA LEU A 10 -3.97 -10.76 6.14
C LEU A 10 -4.95 -11.60 5.31
N ASP A 11 -4.52 -12.77 4.84
CA ASP A 11 -5.33 -13.65 3.97
C ASP A 11 -6.04 -12.95 2.80
N GLY A 12 -5.39 -11.94 2.22
CA GLY A 12 -5.93 -11.12 1.13
C GLY A 12 -6.91 -10.02 1.56
N ALA A 13 -7.26 -9.92 2.85
CA ALA A 13 -8.08 -8.86 3.39
C ALA A 13 -7.23 -7.67 3.87
N LYS A 14 -7.65 -6.45 3.53
CA LYS A 14 -6.98 -5.21 3.92
C LYS A 14 -7.21 -4.91 5.40
N VAL A 15 -6.14 -4.76 6.17
CA VAL A 15 -6.19 -4.46 7.61
C VAL A 15 -6.67 -3.02 7.83
N LYS A 16 -7.69 -2.82 8.65
CA LYS A 16 -8.24 -1.49 9.01
C LYS A 16 -7.83 -1.09 10.42
N PHE A 17 -7.86 -2.04 11.35
CA PHE A 17 -7.41 -1.86 12.72
C PHE A 17 -6.60 -3.08 13.15
N TYR A 18 -5.68 -2.88 14.07
CA TYR A 18 -4.91 -3.96 14.67
C TYR A 18 -4.55 -3.63 16.13
N THR A 19 -4.08 -4.62 16.88
CA THR A 19 -3.59 -4.43 18.24
C THR A 19 -2.06 -4.51 18.30
N LYS A 20 -1.46 -4.03 19.40
CA LYS A 20 -0.09 -4.45 19.74
C LYS A 20 -0.07 -5.95 20.08
N LYS A 21 1.13 -6.53 20.10
CA LYS A 21 1.32 -7.90 20.58
C LYS A 21 0.90 -7.96 22.04
N ASP A 22 0.00 -8.87 22.37
CA ASP A 22 -0.38 -9.22 23.74
C ASP A 22 -0.75 -10.71 23.80
N ASN A 23 -1.39 -11.15 24.88
CA ASN A 23 -2.00 -12.47 25.00
C ASN A 23 -3.54 -12.32 25.04
N PHE A 24 -4.18 -12.56 23.89
CA PHE A 24 -5.63 -12.55 23.75
C PHE A 24 -6.22 -13.96 23.91
N GLY A 25 -5.53 -14.86 24.62
CA GLY A 25 -5.97 -16.22 24.90
C GLY A 25 -5.53 -17.23 23.84
N ILE A 26 -6.18 -18.38 23.83
CA ILE A 26 -5.83 -19.52 22.98
C ILE A 26 -7.02 -19.98 22.15
N VAL A 27 -6.75 -20.47 20.94
CA VAL A 27 -7.68 -21.31 20.18
C VAL A 27 -7.25 -22.76 20.41
N ASP A 28 -8.19 -23.58 20.87
CA ASP A 28 -7.99 -25.02 21.05
C ASP A 28 -8.60 -25.78 19.87
N TYR A 29 -7.74 -26.44 19.10
CA TYR A 29 -8.15 -27.37 18.05
C TYR A 29 -8.11 -28.81 18.55
N ASN A 30 -9.14 -29.57 18.17
CA ASN A 30 -9.27 -31.00 18.46
C ASN A 30 -9.28 -31.35 19.97
N GLY A 31 -9.66 -30.42 20.85
CA GLY A 31 -9.81 -30.70 22.29
C GLY A 31 -8.49 -30.94 23.01
N GLY A 32 -7.45 -30.18 22.65
CA GLY A 32 -6.18 -30.09 23.37
C GLY A 32 -4.96 -30.51 22.55
N GLU A 33 -5.14 -31.07 21.34
CA GLU A 33 -4.02 -31.54 20.52
C GLU A 33 -3.18 -30.39 19.96
N LYS A 34 -3.81 -29.26 19.65
CA LYS A 34 -3.14 -28.08 19.14
C LYS A 34 -3.76 -26.82 19.72
N MET A 35 -3.03 -26.19 20.63
CA MET A 35 -3.36 -24.89 21.19
C MET A 35 -2.53 -23.81 20.49
N ILE A 36 -3.19 -22.80 19.91
CA ILE A 36 -2.50 -21.66 19.29
C ILE A 36 -2.81 -20.40 20.09
N ASN A 37 -1.76 -19.71 20.54
CA ASN A 37 -1.89 -18.42 21.21
C ASN A 37 -2.36 -17.36 20.20
N ILE A 38 -3.33 -16.55 20.63
CA ILE A 38 -3.77 -15.37 19.90
C ILE A 38 -2.94 -14.20 20.41
N ASN A 39 -2.05 -13.70 19.57
CA ASN A 39 -1.14 -12.62 19.92
C ASN A 39 -1.57 -11.26 19.39
N TYR A 40 -2.42 -11.25 18.37
CA TYR A 40 -2.96 -10.02 17.80
C TYR A 40 -4.43 -10.20 17.42
N LEU A 41 -5.15 -9.09 17.43
CA LEU A 41 -6.45 -8.97 16.79
C LEU A 41 -6.32 -8.00 15.62
N ALA A 42 -7.01 -8.29 14.52
CA ALA A 42 -7.10 -7.38 13.38
C ALA A 42 -8.55 -7.27 12.90
N ILE A 43 -8.95 -6.09 12.47
CA ILE A 43 -10.21 -5.87 11.74
C ILE A 43 -9.83 -5.69 10.28
N CYS A 44 -10.33 -6.57 9.42
CA CYS A 44 -9.95 -6.62 8.01
C CYS A 44 -11.18 -6.49 7.10
N LYS A 45 -10.96 -6.12 5.84
CA LYS A 45 -12.00 -6.04 4.81
C LYS A 45 -11.48 -6.57 3.48
N TYR A 46 -12.24 -7.45 2.84
CA TYR A 46 -11.97 -7.87 1.47
C TYR A 46 -12.52 -6.84 0.47
N ASP A 47 -11.81 -6.67 -0.64
CA ASP A 47 -12.29 -5.86 -1.74
C ASP A 47 -13.57 -6.53 -2.29
N ASN A 48 -14.70 -5.83 -2.21
CA ASN A 48 -16.06 -6.26 -2.60
C ASN A 48 -16.92 -6.98 -1.55
N THR A 49 -16.55 -7.01 -0.27
CA THR A 49 -17.47 -7.46 0.81
C THR A 49 -18.12 -6.28 1.52
N GLN A 50 -19.41 -6.40 1.84
CA GLN A 50 -20.09 -5.38 2.67
C GLN A 50 -19.58 -5.40 4.11
N GLY A 51 -19.39 -6.59 4.69
CA GLY A 51 -18.95 -6.74 6.08
C GLY A 51 -17.45 -6.54 6.33
N TYR A 52 -17.10 -6.73 7.60
CA TYR A 52 -15.77 -6.63 8.19
C TYR A 52 -15.45 -7.91 8.95
N TYR A 53 -14.20 -8.33 8.93
CA TYR A 53 -13.76 -9.55 9.59
C TYR A 53 -12.91 -9.21 10.81
N LEU A 54 -13.24 -9.79 11.97
CA LEU A 54 -12.37 -9.81 13.14
C LEU A 54 -11.48 -11.05 13.06
N PHE A 55 -10.20 -10.85 12.79
CA PHE A 55 -9.18 -11.89 12.73
C PHE A 55 -8.47 -12.04 14.07
N PHE A 56 -8.30 -13.28 14.49
CA PHE A 56 -7.41 -13.68 15.57
C PHE A 56 -6.12 -14.18 14.94
N CYS A 57 -4.98 -13.61 15.33
CA CYS A 57 -3.71 -13.91 14.70
C CYS A 57 -2.69 -14.42 15.72
N ASP A 58 -1.85 -15.38 15.31
CA ASP A 58 -0.71 -15.86 16.08
C ASP A 58 0.48 -14.88 16.05
N GLU A 59 1.60 -15.25 16.67
CA GLU A 59 2.79 -14.39 16.72
C GLU A 59 3.44 -14.10 15.36
N LYS A 60 3.10 -14.89 14.32
CA LYS A 60 3.60 -14.74 12.95
C LYS A 60 2.59 -14.04 12.04
N PHE A 61 1.53 -13.47 12.61
CA PHE A 61 0.39 -12.89 11.90
C PHE A 61 -0.42 -13.92 11.07
N THR A 62 -0.30 -15.21 11.36
CA THR A 62 -1.17 -16.22 10.74
C THR A 62 -2.56 -16.10 11.34
N THR A 63 -3.60 -15.98 10.51
CA THR A 63 -4.99 -16.03 10.98
C THR A 63 -5.31 -17.43 11.52
N VAL A 64 -5.80 -17.48 12.75
CA VAL A 64 -6.25 -18.72 13.42
C VAL A 64 -7.76 -18.72 13.65
N GLY A 65 -8.44 -17.61 13.38
CA GLY A 65 -9.89 -17.55 13.40
C GLY A 65 -10.38 -16.23 12.85
N ASP A 66 -11.50 -16.27 12.14
CA ASP A 66 -12.12 -15.11 11.52
C ASP A 66 -13.63 -15.11 11.78
N TYR A 67 -14.16 -13.93 12.06
CA TYR A 67 -15.58 -13.72 12.34
C TYR A 67 -16.09 -12.53 11.54
N LEU A 68 -17.14 -12.75 10.74
CA LEU A 68 -17.75 -11.72 9.91
C LEU A 68 -18.80 -10.93 10.71
N PHE A 69 -18.74 -9.61 10.60
CA PHE A 69 -19.67 -8.65 11.17
C PHE A 69 -20.08 -7.60 10.14
N ASP A 70 -21.18 -6.88 10.41
CA ASP A 70 -21.70 -5.87 9.49
C ASP A 70 -20.97 -4.53 9.65
N SER A 71 -20.35 -4.28 10.81
CA SER A 71 -19.65 -3.03 11.12
C SER A 71 -18.32 -3.23 11.87
N ILE A 72 -17.49 -2.18 11.85
CA ILE A 72 -16.24 -2.13 12.63
C ILE A 72 -16.56 -2.06 14.13
N GLU A 73 -17.63 -1.36 14.50
CA GLU A 73 -18.11 -1.23 15.87
C GLU A 73 -18.48 -2.60 16.45
N GLU A 74 -19.22 -3.43 15.70
CA GLU A 74 -19.54 -4.81 16.10
C GLU A 74 -18.30 -5.69 16.29
N CYS A 75 -17.29 -5.54 15.42
CA CYS A 75 -16.01 -6.23 15.58
C CYS A 75 -15.35 -5.84 16.92
N LYS A 76 -15.28 -4.53 17.21
CA LYS A 76 -14.67 -3.99 18.43
C LYS A 76 -15.42 -4.44 19.67
N GLU A 77 -16.75 -4.31 19.69
CA GLU A 77 -17.57 -4.75 20.82
C GLU A 77 -17.43 -6.25 21.10
N THR A 78 -17.41 -7.09 20.06
CA THR A 78 -17.29 -8.54 20.23
C THR A 78 -15.91 -8.93 20.74
N ALA A 79 -14.86 -8.28 20.25
CA ALA A 79 -13.51 -8.45 20.77
C ALA A 79 -13.42 -8.03 22.25
N GLU A 80 -13.99 -6.89 22.62
CA GLU A 80 -13.96 -6.35 23.98
C GLU A 80 -14.81 -7.15 24.98
N LYS A 81 -15.88 -7.82 24.52
CA LYS A 81 -16.65 -8.77 25.34
C LYS A 81 -15.90 -10.06 25.61
N SER A 82 -15.03 -10.49 24.69
CA SER A 82 -14.36 -11.81 24.76
C SER A 82 -12.92 -11.75 25.26
N LYS A 83 -12.22 -10.62 25.08
CA LYS A 83 -10.80 -10.43 25.38
C LYS A 83 -10.58 -9.22 26.29
N LYS A 84 -9.37 -9.09 26.84
CA LYS A 84 -8.97 -7.96 27.70
C LYS A 84 -7.79 -7.20 27.10
N ASN A 85 -7.53 -6.00 27.61
CA ASN A 85 -6.39 -5.14 27.24
C ASN A 85 -6.32 -4.77 25.76
N ILE A 86 -7.46 -4.69 25.09
CA ILE A 86 -7.48 -4.29 23.68
C ILE A 86 -7.21 -2.79 23.59
N THR A 87 -6.22 -2.44 22.77
CA THR A 87 -6.00 -1.08 22.29
C THR A 87 -5.95 -1.12 20.78
N TRP A 88 -6.98 -0.59 20.13
CA TRP A 88 -7.06 -0.54 18.68
C TRP A 88 -6.14 0.55 18.13
N ILE A 89 -5.30 0.16 17.17
CA ILE A 89 -4.50 1.05 16.35
C ILE A 89 -5.12 1.06 14.97
N GLU A 90 -5.52 2.25 14.51
CA GLU A 90 -5.98 2.42 13.14
C GLU A 90 -4.82 2.22 12.17
N LYS A 91 -5.05 1.39 11.15
CA LYS A 91 -4.09 1.18 10.09
C LYS A 91 -4.26 2.33 9.09
N THR A 92 -3.39 3.32 9.21
CA THR A 92 -3.28 4.36 8.18
C THR A 92 -2.73 3.71 6.92
N HIS A 93 -3.58 3.59 5.92
CA HIS A 93 -3.10 3.37 4.56
C HIS A 93 -2.66 4.72 4.06
N HIS A 94 -1.35 4.88 3.84
CA HIS A 94 -0.90 6.03 3.06
C HIS A 94 -1.66 6.00 1.74
N LYS A 95 -2.22 7.15 1.36
CA LYS A 95 -2.79 7.35 0.03
C LYS A 95 -1.88 8.36 -0.64
N ALA A 96 -1.48 8.08 -1.87
CA ALA A 96 -0.71 9.03 -2.65
C ALA A 96 -1.48 10.35 -2.75
N GLU A 97 -0.74 11.46 -2.68
CA GLU A 97 -1.30 12.81 -2.78
C GLU A 97 -2.10 13.00 -4.08
N PHE A 98 -1.57 12.48 -5.19
CA PHE A 98 -2.21 12.48 -6.50
C PHE A 98 -2.56 11.05 -6.92
N SER A 99 -3.71 10.87 -7.55
CA SER A 99 -4.05 9.62 -8.24
C SER A 99 -3.25 9.48 -9.55
N PHE A 100 -3.14 8.25 -10.04
CA PHE A 100 -2.49 8.01 -11.33
C PHE A 100 -3.16 8.76 -12.48
N GLU A 101 -4.50 8.82 -12.50
CA GLU A 101 -5.22 9.54 -13.56
C GLU A 101 -4.97 11.06 -13.52
N GLU A 102 -4.83 11.66 -12.34
CA GLU A 102 -4.43 13.07 -12.22
C GLU A 102 -3.02 13.29 -12.79
N ILE A 103 -2.05 12.48 -12.38
CA ILE A 103 -0.69 12.55 -12.91
C ILE A 103 -0.65 12.32 -14.41
N LYS A 104 -1.38 11.32 -14.92
CA LYS A 104 -1.48 11.02 -16.35
C LYS A 104 -2.01 12.22 -17.14
N MET A 105 -3.06 12.89 -16.64
CA MET A 105 -3.59 14.10 -17.28
C MET A 105 -2.54 15.22 -17.32
N LEU A 106 -1.79 15.44 -16.24
CA LEU A 106 -0.75 16.48 -16.18
C LEU A 106 0.43 16.18 -17.13
N LEU A 107 0.89 14.93 -17.17
CA LEU A 107 1.95 14.49 -18.10
C LEU A 107 1.51 14.67 -19.56
N LEU A 108 0.29 14.24 -19.90
CA LEU A 108 -0.24 14.42 -21.26
C LEU A 108 -0.44 15.90 -21.60
N LYS A 109 -0.80 16.73 -20.63
CA LYS A 109 -0.93 18.18 -20.80
C LYS A 109 0.42 18.84 -21.07
N SER A 110 1.49 18.45 -20.38
CA SER A 110 2.82 19.04 -20.57
C SER A 110 3.30 18.88 -22.01
N ILE A 111 3.16 17.68 -22.59
CA ILE A 111 3.52 17.45 -23.99
C ILE A 111 2.53 18.07 -24.97
N GLY A 112 1.23 17.97 -24.71
CA GLY A 112 0.17 18.33 -25.66
C GLY A 112 -0.02 19.84 -25.82
N GLU A 113 0.10 20.59 -24.71
CA GLU A 113 -0.13 22.04 -24.70
C GLU A 113 1.17 22.85 -24.67
N TYR A 114 2.21 22.31 -24.04
CA TYR A 114 3.45 23.06 -23.78
C TYR A 114 4.68 22.48 -24.49
N ASN A 115 4.54 21.36 -25.21
CA ASN A 115 5.66 20.67 -25.87
C ASN A 115 6.82 20.40 -24.88
N CYS A 116 6.48 20.09 -23.64
CA CYS A 116 7.39 19.85 -22.53
C CYS A 116 7.37 18.36 -22.17
N GLU A 117 8.53 17.71 -22.35
CA GLU A 117 8.77 16.33 -21.95
C GLU A 117 9.06 16.31 -20.45
N ALA A 118 8.01 16.19 -19.64
CA ALA A 118 8.12 16.35 -18.19
C ALA A 118 8.76 15.14 -17.53
N GLU A 119 9.62 15.40 -16.55
CA GLU A 119 10.27 14.41 -15.69
C GLU A 119 9.62 14.43 -14.29
N LEU A 120 8.81 13.41 -13.99
CA LEU A 120 8.12 13.27 -12.71
C LEU A 120 8.84 12.25 -11.83
N SER A 121 9.43 12.73 -10.74
CA SER A 121 10.04 11.89 -9.70
C SER A 121 9.01 11.42 -8.67
N LEU A 122 9.14 10.16 -8.27
CA LEU A 122 8.29 9.42 -7.34
C LEU A 122 9.15 8.84 -6.21
N TYR A 123 8.68 9.02 -4.98
CA TYR A 123 9.33 8.48 -3.78
C TYR A 123 8.38 7.51 -3.08
N PHE A 124 8.84 6.28 -2.82
CA PHE A 124 8.04 5.24 -2.17
C PHE A 124 8.37 5.14 -0.69
N GLU A 125 7.37 4.85 0.14
CA GLU A 125 7.55 4.59 1.56
C GLU A 125 8.54 3.43 1.78
N ASN A 126 9.48 3.61 2.71
CA ASN A 126 10.50 2.63 3.07
C ASN A 126 11.41 2.21 1.90
N ASN A 127 11.48 3.00 0.82
CA ASN A 127 12.38 2.79 -0.32
C ASN A 127 13.33 4.00 -0.43
N PRO A 128 14.66 3.81 -0.40
CA PRO A 128 15.61 4.92 -0.44
C PRO A 128 15.83 5.47 -1.84
N TYR A 129 15.29 4.83 -2.88
CA TYR A 129 15.54 5.20 -4.26
C TYR A 129 14.49 6.17 -4.80
N GLU A 130 14.95 7.06 -5.66
CA GLU A 130 14.12 7.91 -6.50
C GLU A 130 13.78 7.15 -7.78
N TYR A 131 12.52 7.22 -8.19
CA TYR A 131 12.06 6.70 -9.47
C TYR A 131 11.50 7.82 -10.29
N MET A 132 11.56 7.71 -11.61
CA MET A 132 11.13 8.78 -12.50
C MET A 132 10.26 8.22 -13.63
N ILE A 133 9.13 8.88 -13.88
CA ILE A 133 8.34 8.76 -15.10
C ILE A 133 8.73 9.91 -16.01
N ILE A 134 9.12 9.61 -17.26
CA ILE A 134 9.36 10.64 -18.28
C ILE A 134 8.34 10.48 -19.39
N ILE A 135 7.72 11.58 -19.81
CA ILE A 135 6.77 11.60 -20.92
C ILE A 135 7.41 12.20 -22.17
N TYR A 136 7.30 11.48 -23.30
CA TYR A 136 7.73 11.92 -24.62
C TYR A 136 6.53 12.06 -25.55
N LYS A 137 6.74 12.62 -26.74
CA LYS A 137 5.67 12.78 -27.74
C LYS A 137 5.06 11.47 -28.20
N ASP A 138 5.84 10.41 -28.27
CA ASP A 138 5.49 9.12 -28.88
C ASP A 138 5.59 7.93 -27.91
N HIS A 139 6.14 8.12 -26.71
CA HIS A 139 6.31 7.08 -25.71
C HIS A 139 6.45 7.67 -24.30
N CYS A 140 6.63 6.80 -23.31
CA CYS A 140 7.00 7.18 -21.95
C CYS A 140 8.02 6.19 -21.39
N SER A 141 8.74 6.58 -20.34
CA SER A 141 9.70 5.70 -19.70
C SER A 141 9.57 5.71 -18.17
N PHE A 142 10.08 4.64 -17.55
CA PHE A 142 10.23 4.52 -16.11
C PHE A 142 11.66 4.10 -15.76
N GLN A 143 12.26 4.73 -14.75
CA GLN A 143 13.59 4.37 -14.27
C GLN A 143 13.76 4.55 -12.76
N ARG A 144 14.75 3.86 -12.20
CA ARG A 144 15.36 4.21 -10.92
C ARG A 144 16.53 5.17 -11.17
N CYS A 145 16.49 6.33 -10.54
CA CYS A 145 17.52 7.36 -10.62
C CYS A 145 18.69 7.05 -9.68
N GLY A 146 19.86 7.61 -9.98
CA GLY A 146 21.03 7.53 -9.12
C GLY A 146 22.36 7.48 -9.88
N ALA A 147 23.45 7.27 -9.15
CA ALA A 147 24.76 7.05 -9.75
C ALA A 147 24.78 5.77 -10.61
N LYS A 148 25.80 5.62 -11.46
CA LYS A 148 25.92 4.52 -12.43
C LYS A 148 25.72 3.10 -11.86
N GLU A 149 26.14 2.88 -10.61
CA GLU A 149 26.00 1.59 -9.90
C GLU A 149 24.57 1.31 -9.42
N ILE A 150 23.74 2.34 -9.33
CA ILE A 150 22.39 2.30 -8.74
C ILE A 150 21.32 2.46 -9.82
N GLN A 151 21.53 3.35 -10.79
CA GLN A 151 20.53 3.62 -11.82
C GLN A 151 20.15 2.37 -12.60
N SER A 152 18.88 2.27 -12.98
CA SER A 152 18.41 1.14 -13.80
C SER A 152 18.53 1.38 -15.30
N GLY A 153 18.64 2.64 -15.71
CA GLY A 153 18.31 3.08 -17.06
C GLY A 153 16.80 3.05 -17.33
N GLU A 154 16.42 3.65 -18.45
CA GLU A 154 15.03 3.83 -18.85
C GLU A 154 14.41 2.56 -19.43
N ARG A 155 13.24 2.19 -18.91
CA ARG A 155 12.36 1.20 -19.52
C ARG A 155 11.26 1.92 -20.27
N VAL A 156 11.22 1.71 -21.58
CA VAL A 156 10.31 2.40 -22.51
C VAL A 156 8.99 1.64 -22.67
N PHE A 157 7.89 2.39 -22.73
CA PHE A 157 6.52 1.92 -22.94
C PHE A 157 5.79 2.81 -23.95
N ASN A 158 4.86 2.25 -24.73
CA ASN A 158 4.16 3.03 -25.75
C ASN A 158 3.13 3.98 -25.13
N THR A 159 2.57 3.62 -23.96
CA THR A 159 1.55 4.42 -23.28
C THR A 159 1.74 4.42 -21.77
N LEU A 160 1.25 5.47 -21.10
CA LEU A 160 1.22 5.55 -19.64
C LEU A 160 0.39 4.41 -19.02
N ASP A 161 -0.64 3.91 -19.71
CA ASP A 161 -1.44 2.78 -19.22
C ASP A 161 -0.68 1.45 -19.25
N GLU A 162 0.17 1.24 -20.25
CA GLU A 162 1.08 0.09 -20.31
C GLU A 162 2.12 0.19 -19.18
N LEU A 163 2.74 1.36 -19.00
CA LEU A 163 3.70 1.64 -17.92
C LEU A 163 3.06 1.37 -16.55
N TYR A 164 1.83 1.83 -16.32
CA TYR A 164 1.11 1.69 -15.05
C TYR A 164 0.88 0.24 -14.63
N LYS A 165 0.60 -0.64 -15.59
CA LYS A 165 0.28 -2.06 -15.33
C LYS A 165 1.51 -2.97 -15.37
N ALA A 166 2.62 -2.50 -15.96
CA ALA A 166 3.81 -3.32 -16.12
C ALA A 166 4.55 -3.54 -14.80
N LYS A 167 5.20 -4.70 -14.68
CA LYS A 167 6.21 -4.95 -13.65
C LYS A 167 7.49 -4.20 -14.02
N GLN A 168 7.81 -3.19 -13.22
CA GLN A 168 8.93 -2.27 -13.36
C GLN A 168 10.21 -2.82 -12.71
N VAL A 169 11.25 -1.99 -12.67
CA VAL A 169 12.46 -2.23 -11.86
C VAL A 169 12.08 -2.38 -10.39
N ASP A 170 12.86 -3.15 -9.65
CA ASP A 170 12.64 -3.42 -8.22
C ASP A 170 11.29 -4.05 -7.87
N ASP A 171 10.70 -4.79 -8.82
CA ASP A 171 9.39 -5.45 -8.68
C ASP A 171 8.24 -4.47 -8.40
N ILE A 172 8.42 -3.19 -8.72
CA ILE A 172 7.36 -2.17 -8.59
C ILE A 172 6.30 -2.42 -9.66
N VAL A 173 5.03 -2.35 -9.27
CA VAL A 173 3.90 -2.29 -10.19
C VAL A 173 3.07 -1.08 -9.77
N LEU A 174 3.07 -0.01 -10.56
CA LEU A 174 2.40 1.24 -10.18
C LEU A 174 0.93 1.01 -9.86
N ALA A 175 0.21 0.18 -10.63
CA ALA A 175 -1.18 -0.17 -10.34
C ALA A 175 -1.41 -0.83 -8.97
N ARG A 176 -0.41 -1.51 -8.41
CA ARG A 176 -0.46 -2.14 -7.09
C ARG A 176 0.08 -1.22 -5.99
N ASP A 177 1.13 -0.46 -6.31
CA ASP A 177 1.98 0.21 -5.34
C ASP A 177 1.75 1.73 -5.29
N TRP A 178 0.86 2.29 -6.11
CA TRP A 178 0.66 3.74 -6.22
C TRP A 178 0.47 4.43 -4.86
N ASP A 179 -0.37 3.85 -4.01
CA ASP A 179 -0.68 4.42 -2.68
C ASP A 179 0.52 4.41 -1.71
N LYS A 180 1.60 3.67 -2.03
CA LYS A 180 2.86 3.68 -1.28
C LYS A 180 3.75 4.86 -1.65
N ILE A 181 3.40 5.66 -2.65
CA ILE A 181 4.13 6.89 -3.00
C ILE A 181 3.85 7.93 -1.92
N ASN A 182 4.91 8.43 -1.27
CA ASN A 182 4.83 9.42 -0.20
C ASN A 182 5.15 10.84 -0.65
N ALA A 183 5.78 11.02 -1.81
CA ALA A 183 6.06 12.32 -2.40
C ALA A 183 6.19 12.22 -3.92
N PHE A 184 5.81 13.32 -4.56
CA PHE A 184 6.02 13.59 -5.98
C PHE A 184 6.96 14.79 -6.07
N ASP A 185 7.86 14.82 -7.05
CA ASP A 185 8.70 15.97 -7.42
C ASP A 185 8.68 16.15 -8.95
N CYS A 186 8.45 17.36 -9.46
CA CYS A 186 8.47 17.64 -10.90
C CYS A 186 8.67 19.13 -11.17
N MET A 187 9.92 19.50 -11.44
CA MET A 187 10.31 20.87 -11.80
C MET A 187 9.52 21.41 -13.01
N ASP A 188 9.24 20.57 -14.00
CA ASP A 188 8.47 20.98 -15.18
C ASP A 188 7.04 21.39 -14.79
N PHE A 189 6.41 20.64 -13.89
CA PHE A 189 5.08 20.97 -13.41
C PHE A 189 5.06 22.24 -12.56
N GLU A 190 6.12 22.51 -11.79
CA GLU A 190 6.28 23.77 -11.08
C GLU A 190 6.39 24.95 -12.06
N LEU A 191 7.27 24.85 -13.06
CA LEU A 191 7.48 25.88 -14.07
C LEU A 191 6.24 26.16 -14.91
N LEU A 192 5.45 25.12 -15.21
CA LEU A 192 4.19 25.22 -15.94
C LEU A 192 3.01 25.64 -15.06
N GLY A 193 3.19 25.74 -13.74
CA GLY A 193 2.15 26.12 -12.79
C GLY A 193 1.04 25.07 -12.63
N PHE A 194 1.36 23.79 -12.82
CA PHE A 194 0.42 22.69 -12.61
C PHE A 194 0.24 22.37 -11.12
N TRP A 195 1.27 22.64 -10.31
CA TRP A 195 1.26 22.46 -8.87
C TRP A 195 0.68 23.71 -8.19
N LYS A 196 -0.11 23.51 -7.14
CA LYS A 196 -0.68 24.59 -6.31
C LYS A 196 -0.43 24.32 -4.85
#